data_AF-A0A151K3J7-F1
#
_entry.id   AF-A0A151K3J7-F1
#
_cell.length_a   1.000
_cell.length_b   1.000
_cell.length_c   1.000
_cell.angle_alpha   90.00
_cell.angle_beta   90.00
_cell.angle_gamma   90.00
#
_symmetry.space_group_name_H-M   'P 1'
#
loop_
_entity.id
_entity.type
_entity.pdbx_description
1 polymer ?
#
loop_
_entity_poly.entity_id
_entity_poly.type
_entity_poly.pdbx_seq_one_letter_code
_entity_poly.pdbx_strand_id
1 'polypeptide(L)' 'MMISIGRDLDGMNLIVGRAMHQGDMLPAKVKPDHGVAYVCHGGAEHMKHDFEV' A
#
# COMPACT_ATOMS: atom_id res chain seq x y z
N MET A 1 -1.50 -9.05 -12.33
CA MET A 1 -2.53 -9.81 -11.60
C MET A 1 -2.57 -9.25 -10.19
N MET A 2 -3.73 -8.84 -9.68
CA MET A 2 -3.82 -8.30 -8.33
C MET A 2 -3.90 -9.45 -7.31
N ILE A 3 -3.06 -9.41 -6.29
CA ILE A 3 -3.04 -10.42 -5.22
C ILE A 3 -3.66 -9.81 -3.96
N SER A 4 -4.80 -10.38 -3.55
CA SER A 4 -5.49 -10.02 -2.31
C SER A 4 -4.67 -10.46 -1.10
N ILE A 5 -4.45 -9.54 -0.15
CA ILE A 5 -3.70 -9.80 1.09
C ILE A 5 -4.57 -9.74 2.35
N GLY A 6 -5.83 -9.34 2.23
CA GLY A 6 -6.76 -9.28 3.35
C GLY A 6 -7.84 -8.23 3.17
N ARG A 7 -8.50 -7.88 4.28
CA ARG A 7 -9.47 -6.78 4.34
C ARG A 7 -9.08 -5.79 5.42
N ASP A 8 -9.38 -4.52 5.19
CA ASP A 8 -9.23 -3.46 6.17
C ASP A 8 -10.44 -3.43 7.14
N LEU A 9 -10.38 -2.61 8.19
CA LEU A 9 -11.42 -2.49 9.22
C LEU A 9 -12.77 -2.04 8.66
N ASP A 10 -12.75 -1.30 7.54
CA ASP A 10 -13.94 -0.89 6.79
C ASP A 10 -14.50 -2.01 5.89
N GLY A 11 -13.87 -3.18 5.89
CA GLY A 11 -14.24 -4.34 5.08
C GLY A 11 -13.71 -4.31 3.65
N MET A 12 -13.01 -3.24 3.23
CA MET A 12 -12.50 -3.10 1.88
C MET A 12 -11.30 -4.00 1.61
N ASN A 13 -11.14 -4.41 0.36
CA ASN A 13 -10.10 -5.34 -0.03
C ASN A 13 -8.72 -4.66 -0.02
N LEU A 14 -7.73 -5.34 0.54
CA LEU A 14 -6.34 -4.93 0.50
C LEU A 14 -5.59 -5.80 -0.51
N ILE A 15 -4.73 -5.16 -1.29
CA ILE A 15 -3.85 -5.85 -2.22
C ILE A 15 -2.39 -5.52 -1.96
N VAL A 16 -1.50 -6.40 -2.40
CA VAL A 16 -0.06 -6.13 -2.37
C VAL A 16 0.29 -5.09 -3.42
N GLY A 17 1.25 -4.22 -3.11
CA GLY A 17 1.87 -3.32 -4.07
C GLY A 17 3.24 -2.87 -3.59
N ARG A 18 3.78 -1.82 -4.22
CA ARG A 18 5.02 -1.16 -3.79
C ARG A 18 5.03 0.31 -4.15
N ALA A 19 5.80 1.11 -3.42
CA ALA A 19 5.93 2.54 -3.67
C ALA A 19 7.30 3.07 -3.27
N MET A 20 7.73 4.15 -3.92
CA MET A 20 8.99 4.83 -3.59
C MET A 20 8.87 5.62 -2.28
N HIS A 21 9.84 5.45 -1.39
CA HIS A 21 9.98 6.24 -0.18
C HIS A 21 11.46 6.48 0.14
N GLN A 22 11.87 7.74 0.17
CA GLN A 22 13.24 8.16 0.52
C GLN A 22 14.35 7.43 -0.29
N GLY A 23 14.12 7.21 -1.58
CA GLY A 23 15.08 6.57 -2.48
C GLY A 23 14.94 5.05 -2.57
N ASP A 24 14.17 4.41 -1.68
CA ASP A 24 13.95 2.97 -1.69
C ASP A 24 12.57 2.61 -2.28
N MET A 25 12.51 1.48 -2.99
CA MET A 25 11.27 0.85 -3.39
C MET A 25 10.80 -0.07 -2.27
N LEU A 26 9.72 0.29 -1.58
CA LEU A 26 9.21 -0.45 -0.43
C LEU A 26 7.93 -1.22 -0.76
N PRO A 27 7.71 -2.40 -0.18
CA PRO A 27 6.42 -3.08 -0.26
C PRO A 27 5.34 -2.23 0.41
N ALA A 28 4.12 -2.29 -0.14
CA ALA A 28 3.01 -1.46 0.28
C ALA A 28 1.73 -2.27 0.48
N LYS A 29 0.93 -1.83 1.46
CA LYS A 29 -0.47 -2.21 1.63
C LYS A 29 -1.32 -1.26 0.79
N VAL A 30 -1.95 -1.75 -0.27
CA VAL A 30 -2.72 -0.92 -1.20
C VAL A 30 -4.21 -1.00 -0.87
N LYS A 31 -4.86 0.16 -0.79
CA LYS A 31 -6.32 0.34 -0.74
C LYS A 31 -6.80 0.82 -2.12
N PRO A 32 -7.09 -0.10 -3.07
CA PRO A 32 -7.41 0.26 -4.45
C PRO A 32 -8.65 1.16 -4.55
N ASP A 33 -9.68 0.88 -3.75
CA ASP A 33 -10.93 1.68 -3.71
C ASP A 33 -10.70 3.13 -3.24
N HIS A 34 -9.61 3.38 -2.51
CA HIS A 34 -9.23 4.71 -2.04
C HIS A 34 -8.14 5.35 -2.91
N GLY A 35 -7.56 4.63 -3.87
CA GLY A 35 -6.46 5.11 -4.70
C GLY A 35 -5.20 5.47 -3.89
N VAL A 36 -4.91 4.73 -2.81
CA VAL A 36 -3.73 4.97 -1.97
C VAL A 36 -3.02 3.68 -1.58
N ALA A 37 -1.72 3.79 -1.31
CA ALA A 37 -0.91 2.74 -0.71
C ALA A 37 -0.20 3.25 0.55
N TYR A 38 0.14 2.34 1.46
CA TYR A 38 0.89 2.64 2.67
C TYR A 38 2.17 1.81 2.72
N VAL A 39 3.31 2.48 2.89
CA VAL A 39 4.60 1.83 3.14
C VAL A 39 5.03 2.05 4.59
N CYS A 40 5.66 1.05 5.17
CA CYS A 40 6.20 1.15 6.52
C CYS A 40 7.66 1.64 6.47
N HIS A 41 7.96 2.77 7.13
CA HIS A 41 9.31 3.29 7.22
C HIS A 41 9.51 4.03 8.55
N GLY A 42 10.59 3.75 9.27
CA GLY A 42 10.93 4.44 10.52
C GLY A 42 9.89 4.26 11.64
N GLY A 43 9.18 3.13 11.66
CA GLY A 43 8.14 2.85 12.66
C GLY A 43 6.79 3.53 12.39
N ALA A 44 6.61 4.16 11.23
CA ALA A 44 5.36 4.82 10.84
C ALA A 44 4.86 4.33 9.47
N GLU A 45 3.55 4.46 9.26
CA GLU A 45 2.93 4.30 7.93
C GLU A 45 3.02 5.62 7.16
N HIS A 46 3.40 5.53 5.88
CA HIS A 46 3.49 6.67 4.98
C HIS A 46 2.56 6.47 3.79
N MET A 47 1.58 7.36 3.63
CA MET A 47 0.64 7.34 2.52
C MET A 47 1.33 7.69 1.20
N LYS A 48 0.92 7.01 0.12
CA LYS A 48 1.44 7.14 -1.23
C LYS A 48 0.30 7.17 -2.23
N HIS A 49 0.30 8.18 -3.10
CA HIS A 49 -0.59 8.24 -4.27
C HIS A 49 0.08 7.64 -5.52
N ASP A 50 1.41 7.67 -5.60
CA ASP A 50 2.19 6.98 -6.62
C ASP A 50 2.64 5.62 -6.10
N PHE A 51 2.11 4.55 -6.69
CA PHE A 51 2.41 3.17 -6.33
C PHE A 51 2.16 2.21 -7.50
N GLU A 52 2.72 1.02 -7.40
CA GLU A 52 2.51 -0.09 -8.34
C GLU A 52 1.78 -1.23 -7.62
N VAL A 53 1.02 -2.01 -8.39
CA VAL A 53 0.23 -3.17 -7.94
C VAL A 53 0.64 -4.41 -8.71
#